data_AF-A0A9D9U4K3-F1
#
_entry.id   AF-A0A9D9U4K3-F1
#
_cell.length_a   1.000
_cell.length_b   1.000
_cell.length_c   1.000
_cell.angle_alpha   90.00
_cell.angle_beta   90.00
_cell.angle_gamma   90.00
#
_symmetry.space_group_name_H-M   'P 1'
#
loop_
_entity.id
_entity.type
_entity.pdbx_description
1 polymer ?
#
loop_
_entity_poly.entity_id
_entity_poly.type
_entity_poly.pdbx_seq_one_letter_code
_entity_poly.pdbx_strand_id
1 'polypeptide(L)' 'MTKTRLEAFSDGVIAIIITIMVLEMKVPHEASWAALEKLWPVFV' A
#
# COMPACT_ATOMS: atom_id res chain seq x y z
N MET A 1 31.29 -2.77 -1.12
CA MET A 1 29.99 -2.95 -0.43
C MET A 1 29.01 -1.82 -0.80
N THR A 2 28.86 -1.43 -2.07
CA THR A 2 28.73 0.02 -2.32
C THR A 2 27.51 0.54 -3.11
N LYS A 3 26.70 -0.29 -3.79
CA LYS A 3 25.47 0.22 -4.44
C LYS A 3 24.33 -0.80 -4.52
N THR A 4 24.59 -1.97 -5.10
CA THR A 4 23.57 -3.03 -5.31
C THR A 4 22.97 -3.57 -4.01
N ARG A 5 23.77 -3.68 -2.94
CA ARG A 5 23.25 -4.11 -1.62
C ARG A 5 22.35 -3.06 -0.96
N LEU A 6 22.63 -1.78 -1.20
CA LEU A 6 21.82 -0.69 -0.67
C LEU A 6 20.51 -0.58 -1.46
N GLU A 7 20.56 -0.74 -2.79
CA GLU A 7 19.38 -0.80 -3.66
C GLU A 7 18.47 -1.96 -3.26
N ALA A 8 19.00 -3.19 -3.14
CA ALA A 8 18.21 -4.35 -2.72
C ALA A 8 17.60 -4.21 -1.31
N PHE A 9 18.29 -3.51 -0.40
CA PHE A 9 17.75 -3.20 0.92
C PHE A 9 16.61 -2.17 0.84
N SER A 10 16.82 -1.07 0.12
CA SER A 10 15.79 -0.05 -0.12
C SER A 10 14.56 -0.64 -0.81
N ASP A 11 14.74 -1.48 -1.82
CA ASP A 11 13.65 -2.14 -2.53
C ASP A 11 12.85 -3.06 -1.60
N GLY A 12 13.54 -3.84 -0.76
CA GLY A 12 12.89 -4.68 0.25
C GLY A 12 12.09 -3.88 1.27
N VAL A 13 12.64 -2.76 1.75
CA VAL A 13 11.96 -1.87 2.71
C VAL A 13 10.74 -1.21 2.06
N ILE A 14 10.88 -0.68 0.84
CA ILE A 14 9.78 -0.05 0.10
C ILE A 14 8.67 -1.07 -0.18
N ALA A 15 9.02 -2.30 -0.57
CA ALA A 15 8.04 -3.35 -0.81
C ALA A 15 7.21 -3.66 0.45
N ILE A 16 7.85 -3.78 1.60
CA ILE A 16 7.16 -4.04 2.87
C ILE A 16 6.25 -2.86 3.25
N ILE A 17 6.74 -1.61 3.12
CA ILE A 17 5.94 -0.42 3.41
C ILE A 17 4.66 -0.41 2.56
N ILE A 18 4.77 -0.64 1.24
CA ILE A 18 3.62 -0.69 0.33
C ILE A 18 2.62 -1.78 0.76
N THR A 19 3.10 -2.96 1.16
CA THR A 19 2.21 -4.04 1.63
C THR A 19 1.52 -3.72 2.95
N ILE A 20 2.15 -2.90 3.81
CA ILE A 20 1.57 -2.48 5.09
C ILE A 20 0.57 -1.35 4.90
N MET A 21 0.77 -0.44 3.94
CA MET A 21 -0.11 0.70 3.67
C MET A 21 -1.58 0.28 3.41
N VAL A 22 -1.81 -0.92 2.90
CA VAL A 22 -3.16 -1.45 2.62
C VAL A 22 -3.81 -2.14 3.83
N LEU A 23 -3.07 -2.41 4.92
CA LEU A 23 -3.62 -3.12 6.09
C LEU A 23 -4.72 -2.35 6.81
N GLU A 24 -4.78 -1.02 6.66
CA GLU A 24 -5.84 -0.18 7.26
C GLU A 24 -7.09 -0.07 6.37
N MET A 25 -7.10 -0.71 5.20
CA MET A 25 -8.22 -0.67 4.27
C MET A 25 -9.42 -1.44 4.83
N LYS A 26 -10.47 -0.71 5.19
CA LYS A 26 -11.74 -1.29 5.67
C LYS A 26 -12.58 -1.73 4.48
N VAL A 27 -13.21 -2.91 4.61
CA VAL A 27 -14.19 -3.39 3.63
C VAL A 27 -15.40 -2.44 3.64
N PRO A 28 -15.87 -1.96 2.48
CA PRO A 28 -17.06 -1.14 2.43
C PRO A 28 -18.27 -1.93 2.93
N HIS A 29 -19.16 -1.28 3.68
CA HIS A 29 -20.34 -1.94 4.26
C HIS A 29 -21.37 -2.35 3.21
N GLU A 30 -21.28 -1.80 1.99
CA GLU A 30 -22.18 -2.07 0.88
C GLU A 30 -21.39 -2.58 -0.33
N ALA A 31 -21.94 -3.56 -1.05
CA ALA A 31 -21.36 -4.12 -2.26
C ALA A 31 -21.73 -3.29 -3.51
N SER A 32 -21.42 -1.99 -3.50
CA SER A 32 -21.70 -1.06 -4.60
C SER A 32 -20.44 -0.32 -5.05
N TRP A 33 -20.35 0.03 -6.33
CA TRP A 33 -19.22 0.82 -6.87
C TRP A 33 -19.10 2.19 -6.21
N ALA A 34 -20.22 2.82 -5.85
CA ALA A 34 -20.25 4.09 -5.13
C ALA A 34 -19.64 4.01 -3.71
N ALA A 35 -19.68 2.83 -3.07
CA ALA A 35 -19.07 2.65 -1.76
C ALA A 35 -17.53 2.71 -1.80
N LEU A 36 -16.92 2.44 -2.96
CA LEU A 36 -15.47 2.52 -3.17
C LEU A 36 -14.97 3.97 -3.26
N GLU A 37 -15.79 4.93 -3.73
CA GLU A 37 -15.42 6.34 -3.82
C GLU A 37 -15.01 6.92 -2.45
N LYS A 38 -15.66 6.46 -1.38
CA LYS A 38 -15.33 6.86 0.00
C LYS A 38 -14.00 6.31 0.51
N LEU A 39 -13.49 5.25 -0.12
CA LEU A 39 -12.20 4.62 0.21
C LEU A 39 -11.05 5.15 -0.64
N TRP A 40 -11.33 5.92 -1.70
CA TRP A 40 -10.33 6.53 -2.60
C TRP A 40 -9.21 7.30 -1.87
N PRO A 41 -9.48 8.10 -0.81
CA PRO A 41 -8.44 8.82 -0.09
C PRO A 41 -7.44 7.93 0.67
N VAL A 42 -7.71 6.62 0.81
CA VAL A 42 -6.78 5.67 1.42
C VAL A 42 -5.70 5.24 0.40
N PHE A 43 -5.94 5.44 -0.89
CA PHE A 43 -5.07 4.98 -1.97
C PHE A 43 -4.17 6.08 -2.59
N VAL A 44 -4.36 7.35 -2.21
CA VAL A 44 -3.68 8.53 -2.81
C VAL A 44 -3.21 9.49 -1.73
#